data_AF-A0AAV4F9R7-F1
#
_entry.id   AF-A0AAV4F9R7-F1
#
_cell.length_a   1.000
_cell.length_b   1.000
_cell.length_c   1.000
_cell.angle_alpha   90.00
_cell.angle_beta   90.00
_cell.angle_gamma   90.00
#
_symmetry.space_group_name_H-M   'P 1'
#
loop_
_entity.id
_entity.type
_entity.pdbx_description
1 polymer ?
#
loop_
_entity_poly.entity_id
_entity_poly.type
_entity_poly.pdbx_seq_one_letter_code
_entity_poly.pdbx_strand_id
1 'polypeptide(L)'
;MCRVGTAWAILLLYVSIHLNIALADLKDDVCKDIKPNSGSCKVDSKMRGSNGYYVVPHDVKEGTTPEVEEILRLSGPSGFGDTIALERSADVVVFRSLSCTQYVSCQKIIDENGDEMIVKVTHLVSNTTFKTAQTGTLPVQIKFEGKYNTGPNANKDVVFIYNFYHYLTWYMPNEFAVPLGVVCEDKKTLRAFPKLPPHISFGQEIHYPDKTKKLETIETTYDSERRYVQEIYFDQHGAINQRRLDDFNSGLSFLVQEEDFSCKVTKISDATNKNDFVRGTGDNIQMVTPEQFFHSGGIKFHYNGKRRFEHLMTEVWTGKDEKNGHVYSWFFTS
;
A
#
# COMPACT_ATOMS: atom_id res chain seq x y z
N MET A 1 35.02 47.31 -31.55
CA MET A 1 34.18 48.01 -32.54
C MET A 1 32.88 47.22 -32.74
N CYS A 2 31.92 47.77 -33.49
CA CYS A 2 30.53 47.36 -33.80
C CYS A 2 30.23 45.82 -33.87
N ARG A 3 29.03 45.27 -33.56
CA ARG A 3 27.63 45.54 -34.04
C ARG A 3 27.52 45.46 -35.58
N VAL A 4 26.48 44.95 -36.28
CA VAL A 4 25.06 44.49 -36.08
C VAL A 4 24.87 43.16 -36.86
N GLY A 5 23.87 42.26 -36.74
CA GLY A 5 22.58 42.19 -35.99
C GLY A 5 22.25 40.71 -35.63
N THR A 6 21.02 40.16 -35.54
CA THR A 6 19.61 40.59 -35.77
C THR A 6 19.17 40.92 -37.22
N ALA A 7 17.95 40.58 -37.71
CA ALA A 7 16.88 39.62 -37.31
C ALA A 7 15.78 39.54 -38.43
N TRP A 8 14.70 38.76 -38.20
CA TRP A 8 13.46 38.61 -39.01
C TRP A 8 13.59 37.80 -40.33
N ALA A 9 12.74 36.84 -40.77
CA ALA A 9 11.40 36.29 -40.45
C ALA A 9 10.27 36.64 -41.45
N ILE A 10 9.26 35.73 -41.57
CA ILE A 10 7.90 35.96 -42.16
C ILE A 10 7.86 36.06 -43.72
N LEU A 11 6.86 35.60 -44.49
CA LEU A 11 5.53 34.97 -44.24
C LEU A 11 5.24 33.78 -45.20
N LEU A 12 4.12 33.07 -44.97
CA LEU A 12 3.51 32.06 -45.83
C LEU A 12 2.95 32.59 -47.17
N LEU A 13 2.61 31.67 -48.07
CA LEU A 13 1.35 31.72 -48.82
C LEU A 13 0.62 30.36 -48.75
N TYR A 14 -0.69 30.36 -49.01
CA TYR A 14 -1.66 29.31 -48.62
C TYR A 14 -2.41 28.72 -49.84
N VAL A 15 -3.48 27.94 -49.58
CA VAL A 15 -4.42 27.24 -50.52
C VAL A 15 -3.99 25.79 -50.83
N SER A 16 -4.67 24.70 -50.43
CA SER A 16 -6.05 24.38 -49.93
C SER A 16 -7.07 23.93 -51.01
N ILE A 17 -8.17 23.27 -50.55
CA ILE A 17 -9.33 22.68 -51.29
C ILE A 17 -9.06 21.27 -51.86
N HIS A 18 -9.40 20.18 -51.14
CA HIS A 18 -10.67 19.38 -51.16
C HIS A 18 -10.69 18.29 -52.27
N LEU A 19 -11.50 17.20 -52.22
CA LEU A 19 -12.67 16.86 -51.39
C LEU A 19 -12.73 15.35 -51.02
N ASN A 20 -13.61 15.02 -50.06
CA ASN A 20 -13.88 13.68 -49.49
C ASN A 20 -14.32 12.60 -50.50
N ILE A 21 -14.11 11.34 -50.11
CA ILE A 21 -15.17 10.31 -50.13
C ILE A 21 -15.37 9.84 -48.69
N ALA A 22 -16.62 9.65 -48.27
CA ALA A 22 -16.99 9.23 -46.91
C ALA A 22 -17.79 7.93 -46.94
N LEU A 23 -17.64 7.10 -45.90
CA LEU A 23 -18.48 5.98 -45.44
C LEU A 23 -17.80 5.44 -44.16
N ALA A 24 -18.46 5.20 -43.01
CA ALA A 24 -19.83 5.52 -42.60
C ALA A 24 -19.87 5.69 -41.06
N ASP A 25 -20.96 6.23 -40.50
CA ASP A 25 -21.15 6.37 -39.05
C ASP A 25 -21.05 5.05 -38.27
N LEU A 26 -20.20 5.05 -37.24
CA LEU A 26 -20.52 4.42 -35.95
C LEU A 26 -20.31 5.51 -34.89
N LYS A 27 -21.40 5.93 -34.26
CA LYS A 27 -21.42 7.07 -33.34
C LYS A 27 -21.03 6.67 -31.92
N ASP A 28 -20.58 7.69 -31.19
CA ASP A 28 -20.83 7.96 -29.76
C ASP A 28 -21.58 6.82 -29.04
N ASP A 29 -20.99 6.11 -28.09
CA ASP A 29 -20.53 6.71 -26.83
C ASP A 29 -19.47 5.83 -26.10
N VAL A 30 -19.23 6.10 -24.80
CA VAL A 30 -18.39 5.29 -23.89
C VAL A 30 -16.88 5.37 -24.15
N CYS A 31 -16.29 6.55 -23.93
CA CYS A 31 -14.98 6.69 -23.29
C CYS A 31 -14.68 8.15 -22.85
N LYS A 32 -15.57 8.72 -22.02
CA LYS A 32 -15.32 10.00 -21.32
C LYS A 32 -15.43 9.82 -19.81
N ASP A 33 -14.65 10.63 -19.10
CA ASP A 33 -14.72 10.89 -17.66
C ASP A 33 -14.63 9.69 -16.70
N ILE A 34 -13.48 9.01 -16.70
CA ILE A 34 -12.92 8.44 -15.47
C ILE A 34 -11.57 9.11 -15.19
N LYS A 35 -11.48 9.85 -14.08
CA LYS A 35 -10.21 10.36 -13.56
C LYS A 35 -9.55 9.27 -12.70
N PRO A 36 -8.29 8.86 -12.98
CA PRO A 36 -7.59 7.92 -12.12
C PRO A 36 -7.42 8.51 -10.71
N ASN A 37 -7.66 7.68 -9.69
CA ASN A 37 -7.29 8.02 -8.32
C ASN A 37 -5.90 7.42 -8.05
N SER A 38 -4.87 8.00 -8.68
CA SER A 38 -3.48 7.59 -8.52
C SER A 38 -3.02 7.80 -7.08
N GLY A 39 -2.89 6.72 -6.30
CA GLY A 39 -2.49 6.79 -4.91
C GLY A 39 -0.98 6.78 -4.72
N SER A 40 -0.43 7.73 -3.96
CA SER A 40 1.00 7.86 -3.70
C SER A 40 1.41 7.11 -2.43
N CYS A 41 2.34 6.16 -2.56
CA CYS A 41 2.91 5.42 -1.43
C CYS A 41 4.28 6.02 -1.04
N LYS A 42 4.32 6.78 0.05
CA LYS A 42 5.56 7.39 0.57
C LYS A 42 6.34 6.38 1.40
N VAL A 43 7.35 5.75 0.79
CA VAL A 43 8.31 4.88 1.50
C VAL A 43 9.19 5.73 2.42
N ASP A 44 9.19 5.40 3.72
CA ASP A 44 10.04 6.04 4.74
C ASP A 44 11.51 6.02 4.31
N SER A 45 12.20 7.13 4.51
CA SER A 45 13.65 7.29 4.31
C SER A 45 14.49 6.11 4.80
N LYS A 46 14.15 5.50 5.94
CA LYS A 46 14.85 4.39 6.59
C LYS A 46 14.71 3.06 5.83
N MET A 47 13.62 2.86 5.08
CA MET A 47 13.39 1.64 4.29
C MET A 47 14.04 1.69 2.89
N ARG A 48 14.57 2.83 2.47
CA ARG A 48 15.21 3.00 1.13
C ARG A 48 16.53 2.24 0.97
N GLY A 49 17.03 1.57 2.01
CA GLY A 49 18.24 0.75 1.99
C GLY A 49 18.02 -0.73 1.65
N SER A 50 16.79 -1.23 1.54
CA SER A 50 16.52 -2.62 1.17
C SER A 50 16.31 -2.80 -0.33
N ASN A 51 17.11 -3.67 -0.95
CA ASN A 51 17.00 -4.04 -2.37
C ASN A 51 15.75 -4.89 -2.65
N GLY A 52 14.59 -4.25 -2.75
CA GLY A 52 13.33 -4.86 -3.19
C GLY A 52 12.90 -4.32 -4.56
N TYR A 53 12.53 -5.22 -5.48
CA TYR A 53 11.82 -4.86 -6.71
C TYR A 53 10.32 -5.02 -6.46
N TYR A 54 9.55 -3.96 -6.72
CA TYR A 54 8.10 -3.97 -6.53
C TYR A 54 7.41 -3.79 -7.90
N VAL A 55 6.43 -4.64 -8.19
CA VAL A 55 5.49 -4.46 -9.30
C VAL A 55 4.17 -4.00 -8.69
N VAL A 56 3.64 -2.87 -9.17
CA VAL A 56 2.37 -2.31 -8.73
C VAL A 56 1.38 -2.40 -9.90
N PRO A 57 0.32 -3.23 -9.83
CA PRO A 57 -0.70 -3.27 -10.86
C PRO A 57 -1.57 -2.00 -10.83
N HIS A 58 -2.01 -1.54 -12.00
CA HIS A 58 -2.99 -0.46 -12.12
C HIS A 58 -4.41 -1.00 -11.87
N ASP A 59 -5.29 -0.18 -11.28
CA ASP A 59 -6.73 -0.41 -11.07
C ASP A 59 -7.21 -1.81 -10.60
N VAL A 60 -7.05 -2.10 -9.30
CA VAL A 60 -7.79 -3.20 -8.64
C VAL A 60 -9.15 -2.70 -8.12
N LYS A 61 -10.25 -3.32 -8.55
CA LYS A 61 -11.61 -3.02 -8.06
C LYS A 61 -11.89 -3.68 -6.70
N GLU A 62 -12.84 -3.09 -5.97
CA GLU A 62 -13.27 -3.56 -4.66
C GLU A 62 -14.03 -4.89 -4.75
N GLY A 63 -13.68 -5.85 -3.89
CA GLY A 63 -14.39 -7.12 -3.74
C GLY A 63 -13.93 -8.28 -4.66
N THR A 64 -13.15 -8.02 -5.72
CA THR A 64 -12.58 -9.08 -6.56
C THR A 64 -11.36 -9.72 -5.91
N THR A 65 -11.32 -11.06 -5.90
CA THR A 65 -10.05 -11.79 -5.75
C THR A 65 -9.12 -11.37 -6.90
N PRO A 66 -7.86 -10.99 -6.65
CA PRO A 66 -6.95 -10.65 -7.74
C PRO A 66 -6.55 -11.91 -8.50
N GLU A 67 -7.12 -12.10 -9.68
CA GLU A 67 -6.47 -12.91 -10.72
C GLU A 67 -5.23 -12.15 -11.20
N VAL A 68 -4.10 -12.86 -11.33
CA VAL A 68 -2.80 -12.24 -11.63
C VAL A 68 -2.66 -12.08 -13.15
N GLU A 69 -3.40 -11.12 -13.72
CA GLU A 69 -3.37 -10.88 -15.18
C GLU A 69 -2.01 -10.37 -15.68
N GLU A 70 -1.23 -9.64 -14.86
CA GLU A 70 -0.04 -8.91 -15.33
C GLU A 70 1.25 -9.20 -14.54
N ILE A 71 1.77 -10.42 -14.69
CA ILE A 71 3.22 -10.70 -14.49
C ILE A 71 3.86 -11.28 -15.77
N LEU A 72 3.10 -11.98 -16.63
CA LEU A 72 3.47 -12.27 -18.02
C LEU A 72 2.23 -12.23 -18.95
N ARG A 73 1.99 -11.11 -19.64
CA ARG A 73 1.14 -11.13 -20.85
C ARG A 73 1.85 -11.91 -21.95
N LEU A 74 1.62 -13.22 -21.98
CA LEU A 74 1.85 -14.05 -23.17
C LEU A 74 0.78 -13.79 -24.24
N SER A 75 -0.41 -13.39 -23.83
CA SER A 75 -1.50 -12.91 -24.70
C SER A 75 -2.29 -11.80 -23.99
N GLY A 76 -3.22 -11.17 -24.72
CA GLY A 76 -3.99 -9.99 -24.31
C GLY A 76 -4.05 -8.96 -25.45
N PRO A 77 -4.88 -7.91 -25.37
CA PRO A 77 -4.95 -6.86 -26.40
C PRO A 77 -3.59 -6.22 -26.67
N SER A 78 -3.32 -5.88 -27.94
CA SER A 78 -2.07 -5.25 -28.36
C SER A 78 -2.27 -3.76 -28.64
N GLY A 79 -1.20 -2.95 -28.55
CA GLY A 79 -1.22 -1.55 -29.01
C GLY A 79 -1.42 -1.36 -30.53
N PHE A 80 -1.72 -2.44 -31.27
CA PHE A 80 -2.04 -2.45 -32.69
C PHE A 80 -3.47 -2.94 -32.99
N GLY A 81 -4.23 -3.41 -32.00
CA GLY A 81 -5.57 -3.99 -32.18
C GLY A 81 -5.80 -5.23 -31.31
N ASP A 82 -6.35 -6.28 -31.91
CA ASP A 82 -6.70 -7.55 -31.27
C ASP A 82 -5.51 -8.26 -30.59
N THR A 83 -5.81 -9.40 -29.96
CA THR A 83 -4.88 -10.19 -29.13
C THR A 83 -3.50 -10.40 -29.74
N ILE A 84 -2.46 -10.15 -28.94
CA ILE A 84 -1.04 -10.37 -29.25
C ILE A 84 -0.85 -11.75 -29.90
N ALA A 85 -0.41 -11.75 -31.16
CA ALA A 85 -0.01 -12.95 -31.85
C ALA A 85 1.36 -13.42 -31.33
N LEU A 86 1.41 -14.64 -30.76
CA LEU A 86 2.65 -15.32 -30.43
C LEU A 86 3.08 -16.23 -31.59
N GLU A 87 4.18 -15.87 -32.24
CA GLU A 87 4.89 -16.76 -33.14
C GLU A 87 5.80 -17.68 -32.32
N ARG A 88 5.50 -18.98 -32.33
CA ARG A 88 6.40 -19.99 -31.75
C ARG A 88 7.56 -20.25 -32.71
N SER A 89 8.78 -20.11 -32.21
CA SER A 89 9.98 -20.57 -32.92
C SER A 89 9.93 -22.09 -33.12
N ALA A 90 10.21 -22.56 -34.33
CA ALA A 90 10.39 -23.98 -34.59
C ALA A 90 11.60 -24.55 -33.84
N ASP A 91 12.65 -23.74 -33.70
CA ASP A 91 13.89 -24.14 -33.05
C ASP A 91 13.80 -24.15 -31.51
N VAL A 92 14.36 -25.21 -30.92
CA VAL A 92 14.66 -25.29 -29.48
C VAL A 92 15.94 -24.50 -29.22
N VAL A 93 15.83 -23.46 -28.39
CA VAL A 93 16.96 -22.61 -28.01
C VAL A 93 17.59 -23.15 -26.73
N VAL A 94 18.90 -23.41 -26.75
CA VAL A 94 19.65 -23.74 -25.52
C VAL A 94 20.08 -22.44 -24.84
N PHE A 95 19.54 -22.17 -23.66
CA PHE A 95 19.89 -21.00 -22.85
C PHE A 95 20.35 -21.45 -21.46
N ARG A 96 21.61 -21.15 -21.10
CA ARG A 96 22.23 -21.55 -19.82
C ARG A 96 22.05 -23.05 -19.50
N SER A 97 22.31 -23.89 -20.50
CA SER A 97 22.12 -25.35 -20.45
C SER A 97 20.67 -25.84 -20.27
N LEU A 98 19.68 -24.95 -20.35
CA LEU A 98 18.26 -25.31 -20.38
C LEU A 98 17.76 -25.41 -21.81
N SER A 99 16.96 -26.44 -22.08
CA SER A 99 16.18 -26.55 -23.31
C SER A 99 14.97 -25.60 -23.22
N CYS A 100 14.91 -24.59 -24.07
CA CYS A 100 13.85 -23.59 -24.09
C CYS A 100 13.09 -23.60 -25.42
N THR A 101 11.77 -23.46 -25.36
CA THR A 101 10.98 -22.99 -26.50
C THR A 101 11.02 -21.46 -26.51
N GLN A 102 11.26 -20.88 -27.69
CA GLN A 102 11.17 -19.43 -27.89
C GLN A 102 9.81 -19.07 -28.48
N TYR A 103 9.18 -18.03 -27.93
CA TYR A 103 8.02 -17.35 -28.51
C TYR A 103 8.37 -15.89 -28.79
N VAL A 104 7.83 -15.34 -29.88
CA VAL A 104 8.08 -13.97 -30.32
C VAL A 104 6.74 -13.28 -30.56
N SER A 105 6.65 -11.99 -30.20
CA SER A 105 5.57 -11.09 -30.64
C SER A 105 6.13 -9.72 -31.01
N CYS A 106 5.36 -8.94 -31.76
CA CYS A 106 5.55 -7.50 -31.90
C CYS A 106 4.50 -6.79 -31.05
N GLN A 107 4.91 -5.84 -30.23
CA GLN A 107 4.03 -5.10 -29.32
C GLN A 107 4.30 -3.61 -29.44
N LYS A 108 3.21 -2.83 -29.47
CA LYS A 108 3.25 -1.39 -29.20
C LYS A 108 2.81 -1.18 -27.76
N ILE A 109 3.68 -0.52 -27.00
CA ILE A 109 3.47 -0.11 -25.61
C ILE A 109 3.42 1.43 -25.62
N ILE A 110 2.53 2.02 -24.84
CA ILE A 110 2.41 3.48 -24.66
C ILE A 110 2.60 3.74 -23.17
N ASP A 111 3.40 4.74 -22.80
CA ASP A 111 3.67 5.08 -21.40
C ASP A 111 2.73 6.16 -20.83
N GLU A 112 2.97 6.54 -19.58
CA GLU A 112 2.18 7.56 -18.85
C GLU A 112 2.24 8.97 -19.45
N ASN A 113 3.23 9.26 -20.31
CA ASN A 113 3.36 10.53 -21.02
C ASN A 113 2.71 10.49 -22.41
N GLY A 114 2.32 9.30 -22.88
CA GLY A 114 1.88 9.05 -24.25
C GLY A 114 3.02 8.76 -25.24
N ASP A 115 4.26 8.59 -24.78
CA ASP A 115 5.37 8.23 -25.64
C ASP A 115 5.25 6.76 -26.09
N GLU A 116 5.54 6.50 -27.36
CA GLU A 116 5.30 5.20 -27.99
C GLU A 116 6.56 4.34 -28.06
N MET A 117 6.43 3.06 -27.71
CA MET A 117 7.49 2.06 -27.82
C MET A 117 7.04 0.89 -28.68
N ILE A 118 7.70 0.67 -29.82
CA ILE A 118 7.48 -0.49 -30.70
C ILE A 118 8.62 -1.48 -30.46
N VAL A 119 8.27 -2.66 -29.93
CA VAL A 119 9.21 -3.68 -29.47
C VAL A 119 8.86 -5.08 -29.99
N LYS A 120 9.90 -5.80 -30.43
CA LYS A 120 9.91 -7.25 -30.49
C LYS A 120 10.05 -7.77 -29.07
N VAL A 121 9.12 -8.60 -28.61
CA VAL A 121 9.18 -9.26 -27.30
C VAL A 121 9.44 -10.74 -27.51
N THR A 122 10.53 -11.24 -26.93
CA THR A 122 11.00 -12.62 -27.06
C THR A 122 10.94 -13.29 -25.69
N HIS A 123 10.10 -14.33 -25.56
CA HIS A 123 9.95 -15.13 -24.34
C HIS A 123 10.69 -16.46 -24.51
N LEU A 124 11.64 -16.74 -23.62
CA LEU A 124 12.25 -18.07 -23.48
C LEU A 124 11.62 -18.79 -22.30
N VAL A 125 11.00 -19.94 -22.57
CA VAL A 125 10.37 -20.78 -21.56
C VAL A 125 10.88 -22.22 -21.64
N SER A 126 11.12 -22.85 -20.50
CA SER A 126 11.65 -24.22 -20.42
C SER A 126 10.64 -25.20 -19.85
N ASN A 127 10.61 -26.42 -20.38
CA ASN A 127 9.85 -27.55 -19.85
C ASN A 127 10.73 -28.49 -18.99
N THR A 128 11.95 -28.07 -18.64
CA THR A 128 12.83 -28.82 -17.73
C THR A 128 12.29 -28.75 -16.30
N THR A 129 11.99 -29.91 -15.70
CA THR A 129 11.54 -30.00 -14.31
C THR A 129 12.69 -29.70 -13.34
N PHE A 130 12.52 -28.69 -12.46
CA PHE A 130 13.46 -28.39 -11.38
C PHE A 130 12.93 -28.89 -10.03
N LYS A 131 13.83 -29.22 -9.10
CA LYS A 131 13.47 -29.65 -7.73
C LYS A 131 12.65 -28.61 -6.95
N THR A 132 12.78 -27.33 -7.29
CA THR A 132 12.09 -26.20 -6.62
C THR A 132 10.80 -25.78 -7.34
N ALA A 133 10.59 -26.21 -8.58
CA ALA A 133 9.48 -25.77 -9.41
C ALA A 133 8.41 -26.87 -9.50
N GLN A 134 7.25 -26.64 -8.92
CA GLN A 134 6.12 -27.56 -9.05
C GLN A 134 5.57 -27.50 -10.48
N THR A 135 5.80 -28.58 -11.23
CA THR A 135 5.09 -28.99 -12.46
C THR A 135 4.58 -27.88 -13.38
N GLY A 136 5.37 -27.49 -14.38
CA GLY A 136 4.91 -26.59 -15.44
C GLY A 136 5.99 -26.17 -16.43
N THR A 137 5.58 -25.35 -17.39
CA THR A 137 6.48 -24.56 -18.24
C THR A 137 6.96 -23.34 -17.46
N LEU A 138 8.26 -23.09 -17.43
CA LEU A 138 8.89 -22.08 -16.58
C LEU A 138 9.43 -20.91 -17.39
N PRO A 139 9.18 -19.65 -17.00
CA PRO A 139 9.85 -18.51 -17.63
C PRO A 139 11.35 -18.54 -17.29
N VAL A 140 12.18 -18.29 -18.31
CA VAL A 140 13.65 -18.25 -18.19
C VAL A 140 14.19 -16.87 -18.54
N GLN A 141 13.68 -16.28 -19.62
CA GLN A 141 13.98 -14.90 -20.01
C GLN A 141 12.79 -14.26 -20.73
N ILE A 142 12.57 -12.95 -20.52
CA ILE A 142 11.84 -12.10 -21.46
C ILE A 142 12.82 -11.02 -21.94
N LYS A 143 12.91 -10.84 -23.26
CA LYS A 143 13.77 -9.86 -23.91
C LYS A 143 12.94 -8.95 -24.81
N PHE A 144 12.91 -7.67 -24.51
CA PHE A 144 12.31 -6.62 -25.34
C PHE A 144 13.41 -5.97 -26.16
N GLU A 145 13.22 -5.82 -27.48
CA GLU A 145 14.13 -5.12 -28.40
C GLU A 145 13.34 -4.24 -29.35
N GLY A 146 13.65 -2.95 -29.42
CA GLY A 146 12.86 -2.05 -30.26
C GLY A 146 13.26 -0.59 -30.18
N LYS A 147 12.31 0.29 -30.49
CA LYS A 147 12.50 1.74 -30.49
C LYS A 147 11.46 2.42 -29.61
N TYR A 148 11.95 3.35 -28.80
CA TYR A 148 11.16 4.24 -27.97
C TYR A 148 11.21 5.64 -28.59
N ASN A 149 10.04 6.22 -28.86
CA ASN A 149 9.83 7.39 -29.68
C ASN A 149 9.38 8.56 -28.81
N THR A 150 10.32 9.27 -28.19
CA THR A 150 10.04 10.35 -27.23
C THR A 150 9.82 11.68 -27.94
N GLY A 151 8.81 11.72 -28.83
CA GLY A 151 8.48 12.88 -29.66
C GLY A 151 9.24 12.99 -31.00
N PRO A 152 8.98 14.07 -31.77
CA PRO A 152 9.01 14.08 -33.25
C PRO A 152 10.33 13.72 -33.97
N ASN A 153 11.47 13.72 -33.28
CA ASN A 153 12.78 13.40 -33.87
C ASN A 153 13.62 12.46 -32.98
N ALA A 154 13.03 11.86 -31.93
CA ALA A 154 13.77 11.19 -30.86
C ALA A 154 13.45 9.68 -30.80
N ASN A 155 13.93 8.94 -31.78
CA ASN A 155 13.91 7.48 -31.75
C ASN A 155 15.18 6.96 -31.04
N LYS A 156 14.99 6.35 -29.87
CA LYS A 156 16.05 5.70 -29.10
C LYS A 156 15.89 4.19 -29.16
N ASP A 157 16.94 3.47 -29.57
CA ASP A 157 16.96 2.02 -29.50
C ASP A 157 16.97 1.56 -28.03
N VAL A 158 16.11 0.60 -27.69
CA VAL A 158 15.89 0.12 -26.31
C VAL A 158 15.95 -1.40 -26.26
N VAL A 159 16.61 -1.92 -25.22
CA VAL A 159 16.73 -3.35 -24.93
C VAL A 159 16.52 -3.58 -23.43
N PHE A 160 15.49 -4.35 -23.07
CA PHE A 160 15.22 -4.76 -21.69
C PHE A 160 15.30 -6.28 -21.57
N ILE A 161 16.02 -6.81 -20.57
CA ILE A 161 16.25 -8.25 -20.42
C ILE A 161 15.94 -8.71 -19.00
N TYR A 162 14.75 -9.27 -18.82
CA TYR A 162 14.28 -9.86 -17.57
C TYR A 162 14.70 -11.32 -17.53
N ASN A 163 15.58 -11.69 -16.61
CA ASN A 163 16.05 -13.06 -16.43
C ASN A 163 15.44 -13.65 -15.16
N PHE A 164 14.86 -14.84 -15.27
CA PHE A 164 14.15 -15.48 -14.16
C PHE A 164 15.05 -16.56 -13.55
N TYR A 165 15.12 -16.57 -12.22
CA TYR A 165 15.92 -17.52 -11.42
C TYR A 165 15.10 -17.87 -10.18
N HIS A 166 15.26 -19.09 -9.64
CA HIS A 166 14.55 -19.55 -8.44
C HIS A 166 13.02 -19.35 -8.49
N TYR A 167 12.43 -19.43 -9.69
CA TYR A 167 11.00 -19.20 -9.92
C TYR A 167 10.14 -20.18 -9.10
N LEU A 168 9.17 -19.62 -8.37
CA LEU A 168 8.18 -20.36 -7.60
C LEU A 168 6.79 -20.12 -8.21
N THR A 169 5.97 -21.16 -8.24
CA THR A 169 4.57 -21.13 -8.70
C THR A 169 3.58 -20.82 -7.57
N TRP A 170 4.08 -20.60 -6.36
CA TRP A 170 3.33 -20.23 -5.17
C TRP A 170 3.95 -18.99 -4.52
N TYR A 171 3.13 -18.25 -3.80
CA TYR A 171 3.50 -17.10 -2.97
C TYR A 171 2.83 -17.24 -1.61
N MET A 172 3.38 -16.63 -0.56
CA MET A 172 2.66 -16.44 0.70
C MET A 172 1.77 -15.20 0.60
N PRO A 173 0.47 -15.23 0.99
CA PRO A 173 -0.43 -14.07 0.88
C PRO A 173 0.07 -12.79 1.56
N ASN A 174 1.02 -12.88 2.49
CA ASN A 174 1.64 -11.75 3.17
C ASN A 174 2.76 -11.07 2.36
N GLU A 175 3.31 -11.69 1.31
CA GLU A 175 4.45 -11.14 0.54
C GLU A 175 4.08 -9.90 -0.28
N PHE A 176 2.81 -9.80 -0.70
CA PHE A 176 2.24 -8.63 -1.37
C PHE A 176 1.45 -7.72 -0.40
N ALA A 177 1.49 -7.98 0.91
CA ALA A 177 0.91 -7.09 1.90
C ALA A 177 1.84 -5.88 2.14
N VAL A 178 1.25 -4.68 2.22
CA VAL A 178 1.94 -3.44 2.61
C VAL A 178 2.75 -3.68 3.90
N PRO A 179 4.05 -3.34 4.02
CA PRO A 179 4.83 -3.65 5.23
C PRO A 179 4.21 -3.08 6.51
N LEU A 180 4.52 -3.68 7.68
CA LEU A 180 4.10 -3.10 8.96
C LEU A 180 4.74 -1.71 9.15
N GLY A 181 3.98 -0.78 9.70
CA GLY A 181 4.40 0.63 9.83
C GLY A 181 4.33 1.45 8.53
N VAL A 182 3.91 0.89 7.40
CA VAL A 182 3.72 1.63 6.14
C VAL A 182 2.26 2.02 5.94
N VAL A 183 2.03 3.31 5.67
CA VAL A 183 0.71 3.91 5.43
C VAL A 183 0.59 4.34 3.97
N CYS A 184 -0.47 3.85 3.31
CA CYS A 184 -0.83 4.24 1.95
C CYS A 184 -1.90 5.35 2.01
N GLU A 185 -1.47 6.59 2.22
CA GLU A 185 -2.33 7.75 2.55
C GLU A 185 -3.51 7.96 1.57
N ASP A 186 -3.31 7.63 0.28
CA ASP A 186 -4.32 7.79 -0.78
C ASP A 186 -5.18 6.53 -1.03
N LYS A 187 -4.92 5.41 -0.33
CA LYS A 187 -5.65 4.15 -0.54
C LYS A 187 -7.05 4.26 0.04
N LYS A 188 -8.08 4.28 -0.82
CA LYS A 188 -9.49 4.24 -0.42
C LYS A 188 -9.75 3.05 0.51
N THR A 189 -10.26 3.34 1.70
CA THR A 189 -10.45 2.35 2.77
C THR A 189 -11.72 1.54 2.53
N LEU A 190 -11.56 0.41 1.83
CA LEU A 190 -12.62 -0.53 1.43
C LEU A 190 -13.31 -1.25 2.61
N ARG A 191 -12.79 -1.10 3.84
CA ARG A 191 -13.40 -1.63 5.07
C ARG A 191 -13.32 -0.61 6.19
N ALA A 192 -14.48 -0.20 6.70
CA ALA A 192 -14.58 0.54 7.94
C ALA A 192 -13.85 -0.19 9.08
N PHE A 193 -13.37 0.57 10.07
CA PHE A 193 -12.82 -0.01 11.29
C PHE A 193 -13.89 -0.89 11.97
N PRO A 194 -13.53 -2.03 12.58
CA PRO A 194 -14.51 -2.86 13.28
C PRO A 194 -15.20 -2.07 14.39
N LYS A 195 -16.51 -2.26 14.55
CA LYS A 195 -17.22 -1.72 15.72
C LYS A 195 -16.67 -2.41 16.96
N LEU A 196 -16.25 -1.61 17.93
CA LEU A 196 -15.74 -2.10 19.20
C LEU A 196 -16.92 -2.34 20.15
N PRO A 197 -16.85 -3.36 21.03
CA PRO A 197 -17.83 -3.48 22.10
C PRO A 197 -17.68 -2.30 23.08
N PRO A 198 -18.76 -1.87 23.75
CA PRO A 198 -18.72 -0.79 24.75
C PRO A 198 -17.87 -1.14 25.99
N HIS A 199 -17.51 -2.42 26.13
CA HIS A 199 -16.68 -3.00 27.17
C HIS A 199 -15.46 -3.68 26.54
N ILE A 200 -14.25 -3.24 26.88
CA ILE A 200 -12.99 -3.88 26.45
C ILE A 200 -12.02 -4.01 27.63
N SER A 201 -11.18 -5.03 27.56
CA SER A 201 -10.02 -5.17 28.45
C SER A 201 -8.82 -5.60 27.59
N PHE A 202 -7.66 -4.96 27.80
CA PHE A 202 -6.46 -5.19 27.01
C PHE A 202 -5.18 -4.91 27.82
N GLY A 203 -4.12 -5.66 27.52
CA GLY A 203 -2.76 -5.33 27.96
C GLY A 203 -2.10 -4.34 27.01
N GLN A 204 -1.23 -3.48 27.56
CA GLN A 204 -0.29 -2.63 26.83
C GLN A 204 1.12 -2.88 27.33
N GLU A 205 2.10 -2.86 26.44
CA GLU A 205 3.53 -2.87 26.76
C GLU A 205 4.18 -1.60 26.20
N ILE A 206 4.61 -0.71 27.09
CA ILE A 206 5.22 0.57 26.72
C ILE A 206 6.73 0.45 26.87
N HIS A 207 7.43 0.43 25.73
CA HIS A 207 8.89 0.48 25.68
C HIS A 207 9.37 1.93 25.55
N TYR A 208 10.11 2.43 26.54
CA TYR A 208 10.71 3.77 26.50
C TYR A 208 12.17 3.68 25.98
N PRO A 209 12.47 4.01 24.71
CA PRO A 209 13.78 3.70 24.12
C PRO A 209 14.90 4.58 24.68
N ASP A 210 14.61 5.86 24.88
CA ASP A 210 15.64 6.90 25.03
C ASP A 210 16.01 7.22 26.50
N LYS A 211 15.20 6.76 27.48
CA LYS A 211 15.27 7.30 28.86
C LYS A 211 15.70 6.30 29.93
N THR A 212 15.33 5.03 29.80
CA THR A 212 15.55 4.03 30.88
C THR A 212 15.70 2.58 30.42
N LYS A 213 15.29 2.24 29.18
CA LYS A 213 14.91 0.86 28.80
C LYS A 213 13.81 0.25 29.70
N LYS A 214 13.04 1.07 30.42
CA LYS A 214 11.89 0.59 31.19
C LYS A 214 10.87 -0.02 30.23
N LEU A 215 10.48 -1.25 30.51
CA LEU A 215 9.21 -1.81 30.09
C LEU A 215 8.17 -1.44 31.14
N GLU A 216 7.02 -0.94 30.69
CA GLU A 216 5.88 -0.63 31.54
C GLU A 216 4.66 -1.36 30.98
N THR A 217 4.20 -2.38 31.72
CA THR A 217 3.05 -3.20 31.33
C THR A 217 1.82 -2.68 32.08
N ILE A 218 0.73 -2.44 31.34
CA ILE A 218 -0.52 -1.89 31.87
C ILE A 218 -1.69 -2.72 31.37
N GLU A 219 -2.47 -3.34 32.26
CA GLU A 219 -3.79 -3.87 31.90
C GLU A 219 -4.83 -2.76 32.04
N THR A 220 -5.52 -2.42 30.96
CA THR A 220 -6.60 -1.44 30.96
C THR A 220 -7.93 -2.14 30.77
N THR A 221 -8.90 -1.88 31.66
CA THR A 221 -10.29 -2.29 31.52
C THR A 221 -11.17 -1.05 31.38
N TYR A 222 -12.04 -1.05 30.37
CA TYR A 222 -12.75 0.11 29.86
C TYR A 222 -14.22 -0.23 29.68
N ASP A 223 -15.10 0.45 30.42
CA ASP A 223 -16.55 0.21 30.47
C ASP A 223 -17.27 1.54 30.20
N SER A 224 -17.70 1.74 28.95
CA SER A 224 -18.31 3.01 28.51
C SER A 224 -19.79 3.16 28.90
N GLU A 225 -20.47 2.07 29.29
CA GLU A 225 -21.87 2.11 29.74
C GLU A 225 -21.97 2.49 31.22
N ARG A 226 -21.09 1.95 32.07
CA ARG A 226 -20.93 2.36 33.48
C ARG A 226 -20.04 3.59 33.65
N ARG A 227 -19.40 4.03 32.56
CA ARG A 227 -18.54 5.22 32.49
C ARG A 227 -17.33 5.14 33.42
N TYR A 228 -16.51 4.13 33.17
CA TYR A 228 -15.48 3.65 34.09
C TYR A 228 -14.24 3.19 33.34
N VAL A 229 -13.05 3.59 33.82
CA VAL A 229 -11.77 3.02 33.38
C VAL A 229 -10.97 2.57 34.59
N GLN A 230 -10.39 1.38 34.51
CA GLN A 230 -9.39 0.89 35.45
C GLN A 230 -8.10 0.58 34.70
N GLU A 231 -6.97 1.03 35.23
CA GLU A 231 -5.64 0.64 34.78
C GLU A 231 -4.89 -0.05 35.92
N ILE A 232 -4.26 -1.18 35.64
CA ILE A 232 -3.41 -1.95 36.56
C ILE A 232 -2.00 -1.87 36.02
N TYR A 233 -1.10 -1.22 36.77
CA TYR A 233 0.29 -1.00 36.40
C TYR A 233 1.16 -2.09 37.03
N PHE A 234 1.93 -2.79 36.21
CA PHE A 234 2.84 -3.83 36.64
C PHE A 234 4.28 -3.33 36.67
N ASP A 235 5.07 -3.88 37.60
CA ASP A 235 6.51 -3.68 37.64
C ASP A 235 7.24 -4.59 36.63
N GLN A 236 8.57 -4.44 36.56
CA GLN A 236 9.41 -5.22 35.64
C GLN A 236 9.47 -6.73 35.93
N HIS A 237 8.87 -7.19 37.04
CA HIS A 237 8.79 -8.59 37.44
C HIS A 237 7.36 -9.16 37.33
N GLY A 238 6.38 -8.34 36.89
CA GLY A 238 4.98 -8.73 36.80
C GLY A 238 4.19 -8.62 38.11
N ALA A 239 4.73 -7.95 39.14
CA ALA A 239 3.98 -7.61 40.34
C ALA A 239 3.12 -6.36 40.10
N ILE A 240 1.90 -6.30 40.67
CA ILE A 240 1.10 -5.07 40.60
C ILE A 240 1.75 -4.01 41.50
N ASN A 241 2.07 -2.86 40.92
CA ASN A 241 2.69 -1.73 41.60
C ASN A 241 1.64 -0.68 42.00
N GLN A 242 0.69 -0.41 41.10
CA GLN A 242 -0.27 0.69 41.23
C GLN A 242 -1.57 0.37 40.47
N ARG A 243 -2.70 0.84 40.97
CA ARG A 243 -3.97 0.87 40.23
C ARG A 243 -4.45 2.30 40.05
N ARG A 244 -4.95 2.64 38.86
CA ARG A 244 -5.72 3.87 38.61
C ARG A 244 -7.17 3.49 38.36
N LEU A 245 -8.08 4.29 38.92
CA LEU A 245 -9.53 4.15 38.78
C LEU A 245 -10.09 5.50 38.36
N ASP A 246 -10.74 5.58 37.20
CA ASP A 246 -11.39 6.79 36.70
C ASP A 246 -12.90 6.55 36.64
N ASP A 247 -13.63 7.11 37.61
CA ASP A 247 -15.09 7.12 37.62
C ASP A 247 -15.60 8.42 37.00
N PHE A 248 -16.13 8.32 35.78
CA PHE A 248 -16.68 9.45 35.06
C PHE A 248 -18.08 9.87 35.52
N ASN A 249 -18.69 9.17 36.49
CA ASN A 249 -19.95 9.59 37.12
C ASN A 249 -19.72 10.61 38.23
N SER A 250 -18.67 10.44 39.05
CA SER A 250 -18.20 11.47 40.01
C SER A 250 -17.19 12.45 39.41
N GLY A 251 -16.53 12.09 38.31
CA GLY A 251 -15.44 12.87 37.70
C GLY A 251 -14.10 12.73 38.42
N LEU A 252 -13.95 11.71 39.27
CA LEU A 252 -12.80 11.51 40.15
C LEU A 252 -11.88 10.38 39.66
N SER A 253 -10.58 10.63 39.84
CA SER A 253 -9.49 9.70 39.58
C SER A 253 -8.87 9.28 40.91
N PHE A 254 -8.90 7.99 41.21
CA PHE A 254 -8.32 7.38 42.40
C PHE A 254 -7.05 6.63 42.00
N LEU A 255 -5.92 6.98 42.60
CA LEU A 255 -4.62 6.35 42.37
C LEU A 255 -4.21 5.61 43.64
N VAL A 256 -4.20 4.28 43.58
CA VAL A 256 -3.82 3.40 44.70
C VAL A 256 -2.42 2.84 44.45
N GLN A 257 -1.51 3.00 45.40
CA GLN A 257 -0.23 2.29 45.41
C GLN A 257 -0.42 0.95 46.14
N GLU A 258 0.11 -0.15 45.61
CA GLU A 258 -0.08 -1.48 46.20
C GLU A 258 0.89 -1.76 47.36
N GLU A 259 2.02 -1.04 47.44
CA GLU A 259 3.05 -1.25 48.47
C GLU A 259 2.58 -0.82 49.87
N ASP A 260 1.87 0.31 49.97
CA ASP A 260 1.41 0.89 51.24
C ASP A 260 -0.12 1.09 51.33
N PHE A 261 -0.87 0.71 50.29
CA PHE A 261 -2.31 0.96 50.11
C PHE A 261 -2.71 2.45 50.21
N SER A 262 -1.79 3.38 49.99
CA SER A 262 -2.10 4.80 49.92
C SER A 262 -2.98 5.11 48.71
N CYS A 263 -4.04 5.91 48.93
CA CYS A 263 -4.99 6.31 47.90
C CYS A 263 -4.98 7.83 47.74
N LYS A 264 -4.63 8.29 46.53
CA LYS A 264 -4.66 9.70 46.14
C LYS A 264 -5.86 9.96 45.23
N VAL A 265 -6.76 10.83 45.66
CA VAL A 265 -7.92 11.26 44.86
C VAL A 265 -7.61 12.60 44.16
N THR A 266 -7.98 12.71 42.89
CA THR A 266 -7.85 13.91 42.03
C THR A 266 -9.06 14.02 41.10
N LYS A 267 -9.29 15.16 40.42
CA LYS A 267 -10.29 15.17 39.34
C LYS A 267 -9.69 14.56 38.08
N ILE A 268 -10.47 13.81 37.30
CA ILE A 268 -10.03 13.32 35.98
C ILE A 268 -9.66 14.50 35.07
N SER A 269 -10.38 15.63 35.18
CA SER A 269 -10.12 16.86 34.43
C SER A 269 -8.73 17.45 34.65
N ASP A 270 -8.10 17.20 35.80
CA ASP A 270 -6.79 17.77 36.16
C ASP A 270 -5.63 17.07 35.43
N ALA A 271 -5.87 15.87 34.87
CA ALA A 271 -4.89 15.15 34.09
C ALA A 271 -4.69 15.80 32.70
N THR A 272 -3.44 16.11 32.35
CA THR A 272 -3.10 16.80 31.08
C THR A 272 -2.94 15.86 29.89
N ASN A 273 -2.61 14.59 30.13
CA ASN A 273 -2.14 13.64 29.12
C ASN A 273 -2.94 12.33 29.18
N LYS A 274 -4.26 12.36 28.99
CA LYS A 274 -5.07 11.15 28.85
C LYS A 274 -5.86 11.13 27.55
N ASN A 275 -6.08 9.93 27.00
CA ASN A 275 -6.85 9.68 25.78
C ASN A 275 -8.24 9.09 26.07
N ASP A 276 -8.60 8.89 27.35
CA ASP A 276 -9.87 8.32 27.80
C ASP A 276 -11.00 9.35 27.94
N PHE A 277 -10.69 10.66 27.87
CA PHE A 277 -11.68 11.73 28.01
C PHE A 277 -11.47 12.92 27.06
N VAL A 278 -12.58 13.62 26.78
CA VAL A 278 -12.58 14.96 26.18
C VAL A 278 -13.20 15.96 27.17
N ARG A 279 -12.71 17.21 27.14
CA ARG A 279 -13.34 18.32 27.87
C ARG A 279 -14.49 18.87 27.02
N GLY A 280 -15.68 18.93 27.61
CA GLY A 280 -16.85 19.58 27.02
C GLY A 280 -16.85 21.09 27.30
N THR A 281 -18.04 21.70 27.28
CA THR A 281 -18.21 23.10 27.69
C THR A 281 -18.21 23.23 29.22
N GLY A 282 -17.24 23.96 29.76
CA GLY A 282 -17.04 24.14 31.21
C GLY A 282 -16.19 23.03 31.84
N ASP A 283 -16.37 22.78 33.13
CA ASP A 283 -15.68 21.70 33.87
C ASP A 283 -16.18 20.28 33.52
N ASN A 284 -17.20 20.17 32.67
CA ASN A 284 -17.78 18.89 32.25
C ASN A 284 -16.78 18.09 31.41
N ILE A 285 -16.39 16.92 31.90
CA ILE A 285 -15.69 15.90 31.11
C ILE A 285 -16.68 14.93 30.47
N GLN A 286 -16.30 14.36 29.33
CA GLN A 286 -16.98 13.24 28.71
C GLN A 286 -15.95 12.13 28.45
N MET A 287 -16.23 10.93 28.97
CA MET A 287 -15.51 9.72 28.57
C MET A 287 -15.68 9.49 27.07
N VAL A 288 -14.61 9.14 26.37
CA VAL A 288 -14.67 8.88 24.93
C VAL A 288 -15.46 7.60 24.63
N THR A 289 -15.89 7.39 23.38
CA THR A 289 -16.31 6.04 22.96
C THR A 289 -15.08 5.16 22.72
N PRO A 290 -15.19 3.81 22.74
CA PRO A 290 -14.09 2.94 22.35
C PRO A 290 -13.52 3.29 20.96
N GLU A 291 -14.36 3.62 19.97
CA GLU A 291 -13.88 4.09 18.67
C GLU A 291 -13.09 5.41 18.77
N GLN A 292 -13.56 6.36 19.57
CA GLN A 292 -12.84 7.61 19.81
C GLN A 292 -11.51 7.42 20.56
N PHE A 293 -11.38 6.39 21.40
CA PHE A 293 -10.12 6.02 22.06
C PHE A 293 -9.07 5.58 21.02
N PHE A 294 -9.42 4.66 20.12
CA PHE A 294 -8.49 4.21 19.07
C PHE A 294 -8.34 5.18 17.89
N HIS A 295 -9.33 6.04 17.62
CA HIS A 295 -9.24 7.15 16.65
C HIS A 295 -8.72 8.46 17.27
N SER A 296 -8.20 8.42 18.50
CA SER A 296 -7.78 9.61 19.24
C SER A 296 -6.74 10.44 18.48
N GLY A 297 -6.77 11.76 18.68
CA GLY A 297 -5.95 12.70 17.91
C GLY A 297 -6.45 13.02 16.49
N GLY A 298 -7.38 12.24 15.93
CA GLY A 298 -7.92 12.41 14.57
C GLY A 298 -7.19 11.57 13.51
N ILE A 299 -6.57 10.46 13.92
CA ILE A 299 -5.78 9.58 13.05
C ILE A 299 -6.65 8.99 11.94
N LYS A 300 -6.21 9.15 10.69
CA LYS A 300 -6.78 8.43 9.54
C LYS A 300 -6.16 7.04 9.44
N PHE A 301 -6.99 6.04 9.19
CA PHE A 301 -6.60 4.63 9.08
C PHE A 301 -7.02 4.02 7.73
N HIS A 302 -6.20 3.09 7.26
CA HIS A 302 -6.38 2.41 5.97
C HIS A 302 -6.40 0.91 6.16
N TYR A 303 -7.37 0.24 5.51
CA TYR A 303 -7.45 -1.23 5.55
C TYR A 303 -6.29 -1.83 4.75
N ASN A 304 -5.48 -2.61 5.45
CA ASN A 304 -4.17 -3.07 5.04
C ASN A 304 -4.11 -4.60 4.80
N GLY A 305 -5.29 -5.20 4.58
CA GLY A 305 -5.49 -6.61 4.20
C GLY A 305 -5.59 -7.56 5.39
N LYS A 306 -5.75 -8.86 5.07
CA LYS A 306 -5.54 -9.94 6.05
C LYS A 306 -4.07 -10.31 6.15
N ARG A 307 -3.60 -10.65 7.35
CA ARG A 307 -2.21 -11.05 7.63
C ARG A 307 -2.16 -12.15 8.69
N ARG A 308 -0.98 -12.76 8.85
CA ARG A 308 -0.68 -13.57 10.04
C ARG A 308 0.08 -12.72 11.06
N PHE A 309 -0.41 -12.66 12.29
CA PHE A 309 0.21 -11.99 13.44
C PHE A 309 0.10 -12.93 14.65
N GLU A 310 1.20 -13.21 15.33
CA GLU A 310 1.30 -14.25 16.40
C GLU A 310 0.53 -15.54 16.05
N HIS A 311 0.85 -16.11 14.88
CA HIS A 311 0.22 -17.28 14.26
C HIS A 311 -1.27 -17.16 13.87
N LEU A 312 -2.02 -16.21 14.44
CA LEU A 312 -3.43 -15.93 14.14
C LEU A 312 -3.59 -15.20 12.80
N MET A 313 -4.68 -15.50 12.08
CA MET A 313 -5.09 -14.70 10.93
C MET A 313 -5.90 -13.49 11.40
N THR A 314 -5.45 -12.29 11.03
CA THR A 314 -6.01 -11.02 11.47
C THR A 314 -6.31 -10.12 10.27
N GLU A 315 -7.33 -9.28 10.40
CA GLU A 315 -7.60 -8.12 9.57
C GLU A 315 -6.81 -6.93 10.12
N VAL A 316 -6.10 -6.19 9.27
CA VAL A 316 -5.18 -5.13 9.69
C VAL A 316 -5.61 -3.76 9.19
N TRP A 317 -5.64 -2.78 10.09
CA TRP A 317 -5.72 -1.36 9.76
C TRP A 317 -4.43 -0.67 10.20
N THR A 318 -3.96 0.31 9.42
CA THR A 318 -2.78 1.11 9.77
C THR A 318 -3.07 2.59 9.56
N GLY A 319 -2.65 3.44 10.50
CA GLY A 319 -2.91 4.87 10.47
C GLY A 319 -1.75 5.68 11.07
N LYS A 320 -1.70 6.98 10.75
CA LYS A 320 -0.61 7.88 11.14
C LYS A 320 -1.15 9.12 11.86
N ASP A 321 -0.54 9.47 12.99
CA ASP A 321 -0.77 10.76 13.63
C ASP A 321 0.14 11.81 12.97
N GLU A 322 -0.47 12.75 12.27
CA GLU A 322 0.24 13.81 11.55
C GLU A 322 0.96 14.82 12.48
N LYS A 323 0.70 14.81 13.80
CA LYS A 323 1.31 15.74 14.75
C LYS A 323 2.70 15.30 15.23
N ASN A 324 2.92 13.99 15.35
CA ASN A 324 4.16 13.39 15.86
C ASN A 324 4.80 12.38 14.89
N GLY A 325 4.10 11.99 13.82
CA GLY A 325 4.57 11.02 12.82
C GLY A 325 4.49 9.55 13.28
N HIS A 326 3.88 9.26 14.44
CA HIS A 326 3.70 7.90 14.92
C HIS A 326 2.75 7.12 14.01
N VAL A 327 3.10 5.86 13.74
CA VAL A 327 2.27 4.93 12.96
C VAL A 327 1.72 3.85 13.87
N TYR A 328 0.39 3.72 13.85
CA TYR A 328 -0.39 2.76 14.62
C TYR A 328 -0.85 1.64 13.70
N SER A 329 -0.82 0.39 14.18
CA SER A 329 -1.39 -0.76 13.48
C SER A 329 -2.32 -1.52 14.43
N TRP A 330 -3.56 -1.72 14.00
CA TRP A 330 -4.58 -2.44 14.74
C TRP A 330 -4.87 -3.76 14.04
N PHE A 331 -4.91 -4.85 14.80
CA PHE A 331 -5.08 -6.22 14.32
C PHE A 331 -6.33 -6.82 14.94
N PHE A 332 -7.24 -7.32 14.12
CA PHE A 332 -8.51 -7.91 14.58
C PHE A 332 -8.67 -9.33 14.07
N THR A 333 -8.92 -10.29 14.95
CA THR A 333 -9.35 -11.65 14.56
C THR A 333 -10.79 -11.61 14.05
N SER A 334 -11.06 -12.33 12.96
CA SER A 334 -12.40 -12.50 12.35
C SER A 334 -12.94 -13.90 12.54
#